data_AF-A0A3D4AZH2-F1
#
_entry.id   AF-A0A3D4AZH2-F1
#
_cell.length_a   1.000
_cell.length_b   1.000
_cell.length_c   1.000
_cell.angle_alpha   90.00
_cell.angle_beta   90.00
_cell.angle_gamma   90.00
#
_symmetry.space_group_name_H-M   'P 1'
#
loop_
_entity.id
_entity.type
_entity.pdbx_description
1 polymer ?
#
loop_
_entity_poly.entity_id
_entity_poly.type
_entity_poly.pdbx_seq_one_letter_code
_entity_poly.pdbx_strand_id
1 'polypeptide(L)'
;MGKILSADHGVLNIRVLGVMKDVPENTHFSPDFFFSIFTMPVFYNANVLKSRDDNIFYTYIRLSPDALPSALEQKLPLFIDKYTRQPENAGGSTLEPSLQAVTDVHLYSHLENELGANSDIAYIYILSSVALFMLLIACINFMNMATARAAGRAREVGLRKVIGANRLQLIRQFLGESILISVFALFLAAALVQMVIPVFNTFADKDLTLAFNESGLILGLVGITLFVGIVSGVLSLRLPTGRRVKRIREDRRGACRTQKNPGRGTVRHFYYPDYRHSGRVRPTGLCSQQTVGIR
;
A
#
# COMPACT_ATOMS: atom_id res chain seq x y z
N MET A 1 -45.66 3.11 12.05
CA MET A 1 -45.77 4.45 12.66
C MET A 1 -47.00 4.51 13.56
N GLY A 2 -47.01 5.40 14.57
CA GLY A 2 -48.15 5.58 15.49
C GLY A 2 -48.26 4.56 16.64
N LYS A 3 -47.34 3.59 16.72
CA LYS A 3 -47.26 2.66 17.85
C LYS A 3 -46.62 3.36 19.05
N ILE A 4 -47.03 2.94 20.25
CA ILE A 4 -46.43 3.38 21.52
C ILE A 4 -45.35 2.36 21.89
N LEU A 5 -44.15 2.85 22.13
CA LEU A 5 -43.06 2.10 22.73
C LEU A 5 -43.00 2.45 24.21
N SER A 6 -43.05 1.43 25.05
CA SER A 6 -42.83 1.57 26.49
C SER A 6 -41.35 1.34 26.79
N ALA A 7 -40.68 2.38 27.27
CA ALA A 7 -39.32 2.32 27.80
C ALA A 7 -39.37 2.35 29.34
N ASP A 8 -38.30 1.87 29.98
CA ASP A 8 -38.14 1.83 31.44
C ASP A 8 -39.33 1.16 32.18
N HIS A 9 -39.55 -0.12 31.90
CA HIS A 9 -40.60 -0.93 32.56
C HIS A 9 -42.02 -0.36 32.51
N GLY A 10 -42.36 0.45 31.50
CA GLY A 10 -43.71 1.00 31.32
C GLY A 10 -43.92 2.38 31.94
N VAL A 11 -42.89 2.97 32.53
CA VAL A 11 -42.91 4.33 33.09
C VAL A 11 -42.94 5.37 31.97
N LEU A 12 -42.33 5.08 30.83
CA LEU A 12 -42.21 6.02 29.73
C LEU A 12 -42.85 5.50 28.45
N ASN A 13 -43.98 6.10 28.07
CA ASN A 13 -44.71 5.77 26.85
C ASN A 13 -44.40 6.80 25.75
N ILE A 14 -43.61 6.39 24.76
CA ILE A 14 -43.22 7.25 23.64
C ILE A 14 -43.94 6.82 22.37
N ARG A 15 -44.54 7.78 21.65
CA ARG A 15 -45.17 7.54 20.36
C ARG A 15 -44.16 7.64 19.24
N VAL A 16 -44.11 6.63 18.37
CA VAL A 16 -43.28 6.66 17.15
C VAL A 16 -43.91 7.58 16.11
N LEU A 17 -43.32 8.76 15.92
CA LEU A 17 -43.76 9.78 14.95
C LEU A 17 -43.24 9.54 13.53
N GLY A 18 -42.04 8.98 13.40
CA GLY A 18 -41.36 8.80 12.13
C GLY A 18 -40.38 7.64 12.17
N VAL A 19 -39.96 7.20 10.98
CA VAL A 19 -38.90 6.23 10.76
C VAL A 19 -37.98 6.86 9.72
N MET A 20 -36.69 6.89 10.00
CA MET A 20 -35.68 7.38 9.07
C MET A 20 -34.94 6.20 8.45
N LYS A 21 -34.29 6.45 7.31
CA LYS A 21 -33.33 5.49 6.76
C LYS A 21 -32.12 5.43 7.69
N ASP A 22 -31.52 4.24 7.78
CA ASP A 22 -30.29 4.03 8.54
C ASP A 22 -29.21 5.02 8.13
N VAL A 23 -28.48 5.51 9.14
CA VAL A 23 -27.35 6.40 8.90
C VAL A 23 -26.22 5.61 8.21
N PRO A 24 -25.45 6.24 7.31
CA PRO A 24 -24.29 5.60 6.72
C PRO A 24 -23.28 5.14 7.78
N GLU A 25 -22.59 4.03 7.54
CA GLU A 25 -21.56 3.48 8.45
C GLU A 25 -20.39 4.43 8.70
N ASN A 26 -20.11 5.36 7.79
CA ASN A 26 -19.04 6.37 7.94
C ASN A 26 -19.45 7.60 8.78
N THR A 27 -20.53 7.50 9.55
CA THR A 27 -20.99 8.55 10.47
C THR A 27 -20.23 8.48 11.80
N HIS A 28 -19.98 9.61 12.47
CA HIS A 28 -19.29 9.64 13.78
C HIS A 28 -20.14 9.17 14.96
N PHE A 29 -21.40 8.82 14.72
CA PHE A 29 -22.33 8.30 15.71
C PHE A 29 -23.35 7.37 15.04
N SER A 30 -23.86 6.40 15.79
CA SER A 30 -24.82 5.39 15.32
C SER A 30 -26.06 5.39 16.22
N PRO A 31 -27.03 6.29 15.97
CA PRO A 31 -28.20 6.45 16.82
C PRO A 31 -29.29 5.42 16.49
N ASP A 32 -29.82 4.75 17.51
CA ASP A 32 -31.01 3.89 17.36
C ASP A 32 -32.31 4.71 17.33
N PHE A 33 -32.35 5.80 18.09
CA PHE A 33 -33.53 6.66 18.22
C PHE A 33 -33.16 8.13 18.37
N PHE A 34 -34.04 9.01 17.91
CA PHE A 34 -33.97 10.44 18.17
C PHE A 34 -35.17 10.90 18.99
N PHE A 35 -34.89 11.72 19.99
CA PHE A 35 -35.91 12.37 20.82
C PHE A 35 -35.75 13.87 20.76
N SER A 36 -36.87 14.56 21.00
CA SER A 36 -36.84 16.00 21.19
C SER A 36 -36.07 16.34 22.48
N ILE A 37 -35.15 17.30 22.41
CA ILE A 37 -34.45 17.80 23.60
C ILE A 37 -35.41 18.32 24.68
N PHE A 38 -36.62 18.76 24.28
CA PHE A 38 -37.66 19.20 25.22
C PHE A 38 -38.26 18.07 26.06
N THR A 39 -38.01 16.80 25.71
CA THR A 39 -38.41 15.64 26.50
C THR A 39 -37.34 15.28 27.56
N MET A 40 -36.13 15.86 27.49
CA MET A 40 -35.03 15.58 28.41
C MET A 40 -35.36 15.77 29.90
N PRO A 41 -36.18 16.76 30.32
CA PRO A 41 -36.57 16.92 31.72
C PRO A 41 -37.30 15.72 32.33
N VAL A 42 -37.90 14.87 31.49
CA VAL A 42 -38.57 13.63 31.91
C VAL A 42 -37.54 12.56 32.27
N PHE A 43 -36.38 12.55 31.62
CA PHE A 43 -35.31 11.56 31.82
C PHE A 43 -34.31 11.96 32.91
N TYR A 44 -34.03 13.26 33.04
CA TYR A 44 -33.02 13.77 33.99
C TYR A 44 -33.70 14.48 35.17
N ASN A 45 -34.04 15.76 34.99
CA ASN A 45 -34.76 16.57 35.97
C ASN A 45 -35.30 17.85 35.31
N ALA A 46 -36.21 18.56 35.98
CA ALA A 46 -36.82 19.80 35.49
C ALA A 46 -35.82 20.95 35.19
N ASN A 47 -34.59 20.86 35.70
CA ASN A 47 -33.56 21.90 35.58
C ASN A 47 -32.50 21.57 34.53
N VAL A 48 -32.50 20.38 33.91
CA VAL A 48 -31.48 19.95 32.95
C VAL A 48 -31.36 20.90 31.75
N LEU A 49 -32.47 21.51 31.32
CA LEU A 49 -32.50 22.49 30.23
C LEU A 49 -32.26 23.94 30.70
N LYS A 50 -32.24 24.16 32.02
CA LYS A 50 -32.01 25.49 32.62
C LYS A 50 -30.57 25.68 33.03
N SER A 51 -29.85 24.59 33.29
CA SER A 51 -28.41 24.63 33.54
C SER A 51 -27.68 25.16 32.30
N ARG A 52 -26.79 26.13 32.52
CA ARG A 52 -26.01 26.78 31.45
C ARG A 52 -24.52 26.44 31.51
N ASP A 53 -24.12 25.71 32.54
CA ASP A 53 -22.73 25.41 32.84
C ASP A 53 -22.43 23.92 32.55
N ASP A 54 -23.45 23.11 32.23
CA ASP A 54 -23.32 21.70 31.91
C ASP A 54 -23.02 21.46 30.43
N ASN A 55 -21.86 20.84 30.15
CA ASN A 55 -21.44 20.43 28.80
C ASN A 55 -21.87 18.98 28.48
N ILE A 56 -23.17 18.71 28.63
CA ILE A 56 -23.73 17.36 28.46
C ILE A 56 -24.32 17.09 27.06
N PHE A 57 -24.37 18.13 26.20
CA PHE A 57 -24.97 18.03 24.87
C PHE A 57 -23.99 18.42 23.77
N TYR A 58 -23.85 17.53 22.78
CA TYR A 58 -23.13 17.83 21.55
C TYR A 58 -23.91 18.84 20.71
N THR A 59 -23.26 19.93 20.33
CA THR A 59 -23.88 21.02 19.57
C THR A 59 -23.28 21.08 18.16
N TYR A 60 -24.13 20.89 17.16
CA TYR A 60 -23.73 21.01 15.75
C TYR A 60 -24.16 22.37 15.20
N ILE A 61 -23.22 23.08 14.57
CA ILE A 61 -23.46 24.38 13.95
C ILE A 61 -23.16 24.26 12.46
N ARG A 62 -24.13 24.63 11.62
CA ARG A 62 -23.94 24.72 10.17
C ARG A 62 -23.58 26.15 9.79
N LEU A 63 -22.35 26.36 9.35
CA LEU A 63 -21.88 27.63 8.81
C LEU A 63 -22.42 27.88 7.40
N SER A 64 -22.62 29.16 7.04
CA SER A 64 -22.87 29.55 5.66
C SER A 64 -21.64 29.31 4.79
N PRO A 65 -21.77 29.07 3.47
CA PRO A 65 -20.63 28.77 2.60
C PRO A 65 -19.50 29.82 2.64
N ASP A 66 -19.85 31.09 2.85
CA ASP A 66 -18.89 32.21 2.86
C ASP A 66 -18.36 32.54 4.28
N ALA A 67 -18.80 31.84 5.32
CA ALA A 67 -18.39 32.14 6.69
C ALA A 67 -17.03 31.50 7.01
N LEU A 68 -16.12 32.30 7.58
CA LEU A 68 -14.84 31.81 8.08
C LEU A 68 -15.02 31.20 9.49
N PRO A 69 -14.72 29.91 9.71
CA PRO A 69 -14.88 29.27 11.03
C PRO A 69 -14.10 29.98 12.14
N SER A 70 -12.86 30.40 11.87
CA SER A 70 -12.01 31.08 12.86
C SER A 70 -12.57 32.45 13.29
N ALA A 71 -13.31 33.14 12.40
CA ALA A 71 -13.97 34.39 12.75
C ALA A 71 -15.18 34.19 13.69
N LEU A 72 -15.84 33.03 13.62
CA LEU A 72 -16.86 32.64 14.59
C LEU A 72 -16.21 32.22 15.92
N GLU A 73 -15.18 31.40 15.85
CA GLU A 73 -14.46 30.89 17.02
C GLU A 73 -13.95 32.01 17.93
N GLN A 74 -13.38 33.08 17.36
CA GLN A 74 -12.96 34.27 18.11
C GLN A 74 -14.10 34.99 18.85
N LYS A 75 -15.35 34.83 18.38
CA LYS A 75 -16.54 35.44 18.99
C LYS A 75 -17.22 34.52 20.02
N LEU A 76 -16.91 33.22 20.00
CA LEU A 76 -17.53 32.24 20.90
C LEU A 76 -17.23 32.52 22.38
N PRO A 77 -16.00 32.87 22.81
CA PRO A 77 -15.74 33.16 24.22
C PRO A 77 -16.61 34.29 24.77
N LEU A 78 -16.74 35.39 24.03
CA LEU A 78 -17.59 36.53 24.41
C LEU A 78 -19.08 36.16 24.41
N PHE A 79 -19.51 35.32 23.47
CA PHE A 79 -20.88 34.83 23.42
C PHE A 79 -21.20 33.95 24.63
N ILE A 80 -20.34 32.97 24.92
CA ILE A 80 -20.51 32.06 26.06
C ILE A 80 -20.50 32.85 27.36
N ASP A 81 -19.49 33.70 27.59
CA ASP A 81 -19.40 34.54 28.79
C ASP A 81 -20.67 35.38 29.01
N LYS A 82 -21.23 35.94 27.94
CA LYS A 82 -22.48 36.72 28.03
C LYS A 82 -23.69 35.91 28.49
N TYR A 83 -23.79 34.63 28.15
CA TYR A 83 -25.00 33.82 28.38
C TYR A 83 -24.86 32.78 29.49
N THR A 84 -23.64 32.34 29.82
CA THR A 84 -23.37 31.33 30.86
C THR A 84 -22.88 31.93 32.16
N ARG A 85 -22.28 33.13 32.17
CA ARG A 85 -21.71 33.72 33.39
C ARG A 85 -22.81 34.05 34.41
N GLN A 86 -22.89 33.22 35.45
CA GLN A 86 -23.74 33.45 36.62
C GLN A 86 -22.95 34.20 37.70
N PRO A 87 -23.56 35.13 38.44
CA PRO A 87 -22.89 35.89 39.50
C PRO A 87 -22.36 34.99 40.64
N GLU A 88 -22.95 33.81 40.82
CA GLU A 88 -22.53 32.82 41.84
C GLU A 88 -21.34 31.93 41.44
N ASN A 89 -20.99 31.84 40.14
CA ASN A 89 -19.94 30.96 39.61
C ASN A 89 -18.75 31.73 39.00
N ALA A 90 -18.43 32.91 39.54
CA ALA A 90 -17.36 33.80 39.04
C ALA A 90 -15.92 33.22 39.09
N GLY A 91 -15.74 32.00 39.62
CA GLY A 91 -14.47 31.25 39.63
C GLY A 91 -14.52 29.87 38.96
N GLY A 92 -15.60 29.52 38.26
CA GLY A 92 -15.77 28.24 37.57
C GLY A 92 -15.06 28.19 36.22
N SER A 93 -14.57 27.01 35.84
CA SER A 93 -13.76 26.69 34.66
C SER A 93 -13.99 27.58 33.43
N THR A 94 -12.92 28.20 32.93
CA THR A 94 -12.90 28.85 31.62
C THR A 94 -13.10 27.78 30.55
N LEU A 95 -14.34 27.60 30.10
CA LEU A 95 -14.63 26.90 28.85
C LEU A 95 -13.91 27.66 27.73
N GLU A 96 -12.92 27.03 27.11
CA GLU A 96 -12.32 27.50 25.86
C GLU A 96 -13.08 26.84 24.70
N PRO A 97 -14.13 27.49 24.14
CA PRO A 97 -14.87 26.91 23.04
C PRO A 97 -13.99 26.84 21.81
N SER A 98 -13.79 25.63 21.30
CA SER A 98 -13.17 25.41 20.00
C SER A 98 -14.18 24.85 19.01
N LEU A 99 -14.00 25.19 17.74
CA LEU A 99 -14.78 24.60 16.66
C LEU A 99 -14.01 23.43 16.06
N GLN A 100 -14.68 22.30 15.94
CA GLN A 100 -14.14 21.13 15.26
C GLN A 100 -14.97 20.79 14.04
N ALA A 101 -14.31 20.61 12.90
CA ALA A 101 -14.97 20.15 11.69
C ALA A 101 -15.45 18.70 11.89
N VAL A 102 -16.69 18.42 11.51
CA VAL A 102 -17.28 17.08 11.63
C VAL A 102 -16.48 16.02 10.86
N THR A 103 -15.80 16.42 9.78
CA THR A 103 -14.92 15.55 8.98
C THR A 103 -13.69 15.08 9.73
N ASP A 104 -13.27 15.82 10.76
CA ASP A 104 -12.01 15.61 11.45
C ASP A 104 -12.20 14.86 12.78
N VAL A 105 -13.46 14.69 13.21
CA VAL A 105 -13.81 14.07 14.50
C VAL A 105 -13.20 12.67 14.61
N HIS A 106 -13.33 11.85 13.57
CA HIS A 106 -12.86 10.46 13.56
C HIS A 106 -11.34 10.28 13.71
N LEU A 107 -10.53 11.25 13.28
CA LEU A 107 -9.08 11.10 13.15
C LEU A 107 -8.25 12.03 14.04
N TYR A 108 -8.85 13.13 14.47
CA TYR A 108 -8.16 14.20 15.19
C TYR A 108 -8.83 14.55 16.52
N SER A 109 -10.03 14.02 16.80
CA SER A 109 -10.67 14.31 18.08
C SER A 109 -10.11 13.46 19.20
N HIS A 110 -9.69 14.15 20.26
CA HIS A 110 -9.17 13.56 21.50
C HIS A 110 -9.96 14.09 22.71
N LEU A 111 -11.25 14.34 22.53
CA LEU A 111 -12.15 14.78 23.60
C LEU A 111 -12.50 13.59 24.50
N GLU A 112 -12.69 13.84 25.81
CA GLU A 112 -13.01 12.78 26.78
C GLU A 112 -14.40 12.16 26.58
N ASN A 113 -15.37 12.96 26.15
CA ASN A 113 -16.74 12.53 25.87
C ASN A 113 -16.98 12.60 24.37
N GLU A 114 -16.92 11.46 23.70
CA GLU A 114 -17.18 11.31 22.28
C GLU A 114 -18.34 10.35 22.04
N LEU A 115 -19.16 10.65 21.01
CA LEU A 115 -20.34 9.84 20.67
C LEU A 115 -19.98 8.50 20.00
N GLY A 116 -18.75 8.36 19.53
CA GLY A 116 -18.27 7.20 18.78
C GLY A 116 -16.82 6.88 19.10
N ALA A 117 -16.39 5.70 18.65
CA ALA A 117 -14.99 5.29 18.78
C ALA A 117 -14.12 6.08 17.80
N ASN A 118 -13.31 7.00 18.33
CA ASN A 118 -12.34 7.73 17.53
C ASN A 118 -11.07 6.91 17.32
N SER A 119 -10.38 7.20 16.22
CA SER A 119 -9.06 6.67 15.91
C SER A 119 -8.06 7.82 15.82
N ASP A 120 -6.79 7.55 16.09
CA ASP A 120 -5.74 8.54 15.88
C ASP A 120 -5.18 8.39 14.46
N ILE A 121 -5.01 9.52 13.76
CA ILE A 121 -4.31 9.57 12.48
C ILE A 121 -2.91 8.92 12.53
N ALA A 122 -2.25 8.90 13.70
CA ALA A 122 -0.99 8.20 13.90
C ALA A 122 -1.07 6.72 13.53
N TYR A 123 -2.18 6.04 13.84
CA TYR A 123 -2.38 4.64 13.44
C TYR A 123 -2.44 4.48 11.93
N ILE A 124 -3.08 5.41 11.22
CA ILE A 124 -3.12 5.41 9.75
C ILE A 124 -1.71 5.57 9.19
N TYR A 125 -0.89 6.48 9.74
CA TYR A 125 0.49 6.64 9.30
C TYR A 125 1.36 5.42 9.57
N ILE A 126 1.21 4.78 10.73
CA ILE A 126 1.95 3.57 11.09
C ILE A 126 1.57 2.43 10.13
N LEU A 127 0.27 2.16 9.95
CA LEU A 127 -0.21 1.11 9.05
C LEU A 127 0.20 1.36 7.59
N SER A 128 0.10 2.62 7.13
CA SER A 128 0.53 3.00 5.78
C SER A 128 2.04 2.83 5.59
N SER A 129 2.84 3.15 6.60
CA SER A 129 4.29 2.97 6.57
C SER A 129 4.65 1.49 6.51
N VAL A 130 4.02 0.66 7.33
CA VAL A 130 4.21 -0.80 7.31
C VAL A 130 3.82 -1.38 5.95
N ALA A 131 2.66 -0.98 5.41
CA ALA A 131 2.21 -1.42 4.08
C ALA A 131 3.20 -1.02 2.98
N LEU A 132 3.74 0.21 3.03
CA LEU A 132 4.77 0.69 2.11
C LEU A 132 6.04 -0.15 2.18
N PHE A 133 6.54 -0.46 3.39
CA PHE A 133 7.71 -1.32 3.56
C PHE A 133 7.47 -2.74 3.05
N MET A 134 6.30 -3.33 3.34
CA MET A 134 5.93 -4.64 2.80
C MET A 134 5.90 -4.63 1.27
N LEU A 135 5.32 -3.59 0.67
CA LEU A 135 5.30 -3.42 -0.78
C LEU A 135 6.71 -3.31 -1.36
N LEU A 136 7.61 -2.52 -0.74
CA LEU A 136 8.99 -2.39 -1.18
C LEU A 136 9.76 -3.72 -1.10
N ILE A 137 9.62 -4.46 -0.01
CA ILE A 137 10.24 -5.78 0.16
C ILE A 137 9.73 -6.74 -0.92
N ALA A 138 8.42 -6.77 -1.15
CA ALA A 138 7.81 -7.59 -2.20
C ALA A 138 8.33 -7.22 -3.59
N CYS A 139 8.45 -5.92 -3.89
CA CYS A 139 8.99 -5.41 -5.14
C CYS A 139 10.46 -5.82 -5.34
N ILE A 140 11.31 -5.65 -4.32
CA ILE A 140 12.72 -6.04 -4.38
C ILE A 140 12.84 -7.55 -4.62
N ASN A 141 12.05 -8.36 -3.91
CA ASN A 141 12.03 -9.81 -4.09
C ASN A 141 11.61 -10.19 -5.52
N PHE A 142 10.53 -9.60 -6.02
CA PHE A 142 10.07 -9.81 -7.38
C PHE A 142 11.12 -9.40 -8.43
N MET A 143 11.78 -8.25 -8.25
CA MET A 143 12.88 -7.81 -9.13
C MET A 143 14.05 -8.78 -9.11
N ASN A 144 14.42 -9.31 -7.94
CA ASN A 144 15.49 -10.32 -7.82
C ASN A 144 15.13 -11.62 -8.54
N MET A 145 13.89 -12.11 -8.38
CA MET A 145 13.40 -13.30 -9.09
C MET A 145 13.35 -13.09 -10.61
N ALA A 146 12.87 -11.92 -11.06
CA ALA A 146 12.82 -11.57 -12.48
C ALA A 146 14.24 -11.51 -13.09
N THR A 147 15.18 -10.92 -12.36
CA THR A 147 16.61 -10.84 -12.72
C THR A 147 17.24 -12.23 -12.83
N ALA A 148 16.97 -13.12 -11.87
CA ALA A 148 17.45 -14.50 -11.91
C ALA A 148 16.93 -15.27 -13.13
N ARG A 149 15.64 -15.11 -13.47
CA ARG A 149 15.02 -15.71 -14.68
C ARG A 149 15.63 -15.14 -15.97
N ALA A 150 15.94 -13.85 -16.00
CA ALA A 150 16.56 -13.19 -17.15
C ALA A 150 17.93 -13.78 -17.50
N ALA A 151 18.72 -14.17 -16.49
CA ALA A 151 20.02 -14.80 -16.69
C ALA A 151 19.92 -16.15 -17.41
N GLY A 152 18.87 -16.94 -17.15
CA GLY A 152 18.60 -18.20 -17.85
C GLY A 152 18.24 -18.00 -19.34
N ARG A 153 17.51 -16.91 -19.64
CA ARG A 153 17.06 -16.54 -21.00
C ARG A 153 18.14 -15.83 -21.84
N ALA A 154 19.30 -15.53 -21.25
CA ALA A 154 20.38 -14.84 -21.95
C ALA A 154 20.91 -15.60 -23.17
N ARG A 155 20.87 -16.94 -23.16
CA ARG A 155 21.27 -17.78 -24.32
C ARG A 155 20.32 -17.60 -25.50
N GLU A 156 19.02 -17.58 -25.24
CA GLU A 156 17.98 -17.40 -26.25
C GLU A 156 18.03 -16.00 -26.88
N VAL A 157 18.21 -14.97 -26.04
CA VAL A 157 18.38 -13.57 -26.51
C VAL A 157 19.67 -13.40 -27.33
N GLY A 158 20.75 -14.09 -26.92
CA GLY A 158 22.01 -14.12 -27.66
C GLY A 158 21.84 -14.71 -29.06
N LEU A 159 21.12 -15.83 -29.18
CA LEU A 159 20.84 -16.48 -30.46
C LEU A 159 19.97 -15.58 -31.37
N ARG A 160 18.90 -14.99 -30.85
CA ARG A 160 18.02 -14.09 -31.63
C ARG A 160 18.76 -12.86 -32.15
N LYS A 161 19.69 -12.29 -31.38
CA LYS A 161 20.54 -11.16 -31.82
C LYS A 161 21.47 -11.55 -32.97
N VAL A 162 21.98 -12.79 -33.01
CA VAL A 162 22.84 -13.28 -34.10
C VAL A 162 22.03 -13.47 -35.39
N ILE A 163 20.75 -13.83 -35.28
CA ILE A 163 19.83 -13.99 -36.42
C ILE A 163 19.28 -12.61 -36.90
N GLY A 164 19.71 -11.50 -36.28
CA GLY A 164 19.36 -10.14 -36.73
C GLY A 164 18.15 -9.51 -36.04
N ALA A 165 17.69 -10.07 -34.90
CA ALA A 165 16.57 -9.48 -34.17
C ALA A 165 16.87 -8.04 -33.70
N ASN A 166 15.95 -7.12 -33.99
CA ASN A 166 16.05 -5.72 -33.59
C ASN A 166 15.90 -5.59 -32.06
N ARG A 167 16.73 -4.74 -31.43
CA ARG A 167 16.70 -4.48 -29.98
C ARG A 167 15.30 -4.09 -29.50
N LEU A 168 14.58 -3.27 -30.27
CA LEU A 168 13.25 -2.80 -29.88
C LEU A 168 12.21 -3.94 -29.83
N GLN A 169 12.35 -4.94 -30.69
CA GLN A 169 11.45 -6.11 -30.73
C GLN A 169 11.60 -6.97 -29.48
N LEU A 170 12.84 -7.17 -29.02
CA LEU A 170 13.12 -7.87 -27.76
C LEU A 170 12.58 -7.10 -26.55
N ILE A 171 12.75 -5.77 -26.53
CA ILE A 171 12.26 -4.92 -25.43
C ILE A 171 10.74 -5.02 -25.32
N ARG A 172 10.01 -4.85 -26.44
CA ARG A 172 8.55 -4.91 -26.45
C ARG A 172 8.03 -6.29 -26.03
N GLN A 173 8.67 -7.37 -26.48
CA GLN A 173 8.27 -8.72 -26.09
C GLN A 173 8.44 -8.96 -24.59
N PHE A 174 9.60 -8.62 -24.01
CA PHE A 174 9.85 -8.86 -22.59
C PHE A 174 9.03 -7.93 -21.70
N LEU A 175 8.89 -6.66 -22.08
CA LEU A 175 8.07 -5.71 -21.33
C LEU A 175 6.60 -6.12 -21.38
N GLY A 176 6.10 -6.57 -22.52
CA GLY A 176 4.75 -7.11 -22.68
C GLY A 176 4.51 -8.35 -21.84
N GLU A 177 5.44 -9.32 -21.85
CA GLU A 177 5.37 -10.52 -21.00
C GLU A 177 5.33 -10.15 -19.51
N SER A 178 6.19 -9.24 -19.06
CA SER A 178 6.22 -8.78 -17.67
C SER A 178 4.93 -8.08 -17.25
N ILE A 179 4.42 -7.15 -18.07
CA ILE A 179 3.17 -6.45 -17.79
C ILE A 179 1.99 -7.42 -17.76
N LEU A 180 1.91 -8.36 -18.69
CA LEU A 180 0.82 -9.34 -18.76
C LEU A 180 0.80 -10.23 -17.50
N ILE A 181 1.97 -10.68 -17.04
CA ILE A 181 2.10 -11.44 -15.79
C ILE A 181 1.67 -10.59 -14.59
N SER A 182 2.11 -9.32 -14.52
CA SER A 182 1.72 -8.41 -13.43
C SER A 182 0.21 -8.15 -13.40
N VAL A 183 -0.42 -7.96 -14.55
CA VAL A 183 -1.88 -7.81 -14.67
C VAL A 183 -2.60 -9.07 -14.21
N PHE A 184 -2.14 -10.25 -14.64
CA PHE A 184 -2.74 -11.51 -14.19
C PHE A 184 -2.60 -11.71 -12.68
N ALA A 185 -1.45 -11.34 -12.11
CA ALA A 185 -1.23 -11.37 -10.66
C ALA A 185 -2.16 -10.40 -9.91
N LEU A 186 -2.43 -9.21 -10.47
CA LEU A 186 -3.38 -8.26 -9.90
C LEU A 186 -4.80 -8.85 -9.82
N PHE A 187 -5.29 -9.45 -10.91
CA PHE A 187 -6.61 -10.10 -10.90
C PHE A 187 -6.70 -11.22 -9.87
N LEU A 188 -5.65 -12.06 -9.78
CA LEU A 188 -5.59 -13.13 -8.80
C LEU A 188 -5.56 -12.58 -7.36
N ALA A 189 -4.78 -11.52 -7.11
CA ALA A 189 -4.73 -10.86 -5.81
C ALA A 189 -6.07 -10.25 -5.43
N ALA A 190 -6.76 -9.55 -6.35
CA ALA A 190 -8.08 -8.99 -6.10
C ALA A 190 -9.11 -10.08 -5.76
N ALA A 191 -9.10 -11.21 -6.47
CA ALA A 191 -9.97 -12.35 -6.16
C ALA A 191 -9.69 -12.96 -4.78
N LEU A 192 -8.41 -13.12 -4.42
CA LEU A 192 -8.01 -13.62 -3.10
C LEU A 192 -8.43 -12.66 -1.98
N VAL A 193 -8.19 -11.35 -2.15
CA VAL A 193 -8.59 -10.35 -1.14
C VAL A 193 -10.11 -10.36 -0.96
N GLN A 194 -10.89 -10.42 -2.04
CA GLN A 194 -12.35 -10.51 -1.97
C GLN A 194 -12.83 -11.75 -1.19
N MET A 195 -12.10 -12.86 -1.27
CA MET A 195 -12.42 -14.09 -0.53
C MET A 195 -12.01 -14.00 0.95
N VAL A 196 -10.93 -13.28 1.27
CA VAL A 196 -10.39 -13.15 2.64
C VAL A 196 -11.10 -12.08 3.45
N ILE A 197 -11.57 -11.00 2.83
CA ILE A 197 -12.28 -9.90 3.50
C ILE A 197 -13.44 -10.37 4.40
N PRO A 198 -14.37 -11.24 3.98
CA PRO A 198 -15.47 -11.64 4.87
C PRO A 198 -14.97 -12.34 6.14
N VAL A 199 -13.92 -13.16 6.02
CA VAL A 199 -13.28 -13.80 7.18
C VAL A 199 -12.63 -12.76 8.08
N PHE A 200 -11.94 -11.80 7.49
CA PHE A 200 -11.31 -10.70 8.24
C PHE A 200 -12.34 -9.83 8.96
N ASN A 201 -13.48 -9.52 8.31
CA ASN A 201 -14.55 -8.72 8.89
C ASN A 201 -15.14 -9.38 10.14
N THR A 202 -15.35 -10.71 10.10
CA THR A 202 -15.82 -11.46 11.28
C THR A 202 -14.79 -11.52 12.41
N PHE A 203 -13.50 -11.46 12.10
CA PHE A 203 -12.44 -11.52 13.10
C PHE A 203 -12.15 -10.13 13.72
N ALA A 204 -12.21 -9.09 12.90
CA ALA A 204 -11.90 -7.72 13.31
C ALA A 204 -13.13 -6.95 13.84
N ASP A 205 -14.33 -7.51 13.66
CA ASP A 205 -15.61 -6.83 13.92
C ASP A 205 -15.68 -5.48 13.19
N LYS A 206 -15.40 -5.54 11.88
CA LYS A 206 -15.32 -4.39 10.97
C LYS A 206 -16.00 -4.69 9.65
N ASP A 207 -16.66 -3.70 9.08
CA ASP A 207 -17.29 -3.79 7.76
C ASP A 207 -16.38 -3.23 6.66
N LEU A 208 -15.30 -3.95 6.36
CA LEU A 208 -14.43 -3.59 5.25
C LEU A 208 -15.02 -4.09 3.93
N THR A 209 -15.13 -3.21 2.94
CA THR A 209 -15.57 -3.55 1.59
C THR A 209 -14.59 -3.00 0.56
N LEU A 210 -14.35 -3.74 -0.53
CA LEU A 210 -13.60 -3.22 -1.66
C LEU A 210 -14.52 -2.32 -2.48
N ALA A 211 -14.40 -1.02 -2.27
CA ALA A 211 -15.06 -0.02 -3.10
C ALA A 211 -14.34 0.08 -4.47
N PHE A 212 -14.56 -0.89 -5.36
CA PHE A 212 -14.06 -0.82 -6.74
C PHE A 212 -14.63 0.37 -7.53
N ASN A 213 -15.63 1.06 -6.99
CA ASN A 213 -16.19 2.27 -7.60
C ASN A 213 -15.32 3.52 -7.33
N GLU A 214 -14.41 3.45 -6.35
CA GLU A 214 -13.51 4.56 -6.03
C GLU A 214 -12.37 4.63 -7.06
N SER A 215 -12.37 5.69 -7.86
CA SER A 215 -11.39 5.88 -8.94
C SER A 215 -9.95 5.95 -8.41
N GLY A 216 -9.75 6.45 -7.19
CA GLY A 216 -8.44 6.52 -6.55
C GLY A 216 -7.82 5.14 -6.31
N LEU A 217 -8.62 4.16 -5.89
CA LEU A 217 -8.15 2.80 -5.62
C LEU A 217 -7.75 2.08 -6.91
N ILE A 218 -8.58 2.17 -7.96
CA ILE A 218 -8.25 1.57 -9.26
C ILE A 218 -6.99 2.20 -9.83
N LEU A 219 -6.89 3.53 -9.80
CA LEU A 219 -5.74 4.24 -10.35
C LEU A 219 -4.45 3.93 -9.58
N GLY A 220 -4.54 3.76 -8.25
CA GLY A 220 -3.44 3.28 -7.41
C GLY A 220 -3.00 1.86 -7.76
N LEU A 221 -3.93 0.91 -7.87
CA LEU A 221 -3.64 -0.48 -8.22
C LEU A 221 -3.02 -0.62 -9.62
N VAL A 222 -3.59 0.07 -10.60
CA VAL A 222 -3.06 0.11 -11.98
C VAL A 222 -1.68 0.77 -12.00
N GLY A 223 -1.51 1.88 -11.29
CA GLY A 223 -0.23 2.58 -11.17
C GLY A 223 0.88 1.71 -10.61
N ILE A 224 0.62 1.01 -9.49
CA ILE A 224 1.59 0.12 -8.86
C ILE A 224 1.91 -1.08 -9.77
N THR A 225 0.90 -1.67 -10.40
CA THR A 225 1.07 -2.84 -11.29
C THR A 225 1.91 -2.49 -12.52
N LEU A 226 1.63 -1.33 -13.14
CA LEU A 226 2.43 -0.82 -14.25
C LEU A 226 3.85 -0.49 -13.80
N PHE A 227 4.02 0.17 -12.65
CA PHE A 227 5.33 0.50 -12.11
C PHE A 227 6.19 -0.76 -11.91
N VAL A 228 5.66 -1.78 -11.22
CA VAL A 228 6.37 -3.04 -10.97
C VAL A 228 6.68 -3.78 -12.28
N GLY A 229 5.70 -3.86 -13.20
CA GLY A 229 5.87 -4.51 -14.49
C GLY A 229 6.95 -3.85 -15.36
N ILE A 230 6.95 -2.51 -15.42
CA ILE A 230 7.92 -1.73 -16.20
C ILE A 230 9.32 -1.85 -15.59
N VAL A 231 9.46 -1.63 -14.28
CA VAL A 231 10.77 -1.68 -13.62
C VAL A 231 11.40 -3.07 -13.75
N SER A 232 10.60 -4.12 -13.53
CA SER A 232 11.04 -5.52 -13.70
C SER A 232 11.47 -5.83 -15.14
N GLY A 233 10.65 -5.42 -16.13
CA GLY A 233 10.95 -5.64 -17.55
C GLY A 233 12.21 -4.91 -18.03
N VAL A 234 12.39 -3.65 -17.61
CA VAL A 234 13.57 -2.84 -17.96
C VAL A 234 14.83 -3.38 -17.30
N LEU A 235 14.75 -3.80 -16.03
CA LEU A 235 15.89 -4.35 -15.29
C LEU A 235 16.38 -5.67 -15.92
N SER A 236 15.44 -6.54 -16.29
CA SER A 236 15.70 -7.82 -16.98
C SER A 236 16.49 -7.63 -18.29
N LEU A 237 16.19 -6.56 -19.05
CA LEU A 237 16.89 -6.22 -20.29
C LEU A 237 18.31 -5.66 -20.06
N ARG A 238 18.50 -4.84 -19.01
CA ARG A 238 19.77 -4.14 -18.74
C ARG A 238 20.89 -5.05 -18.25
N LEU A 239 20.59 -6.28 -17.84
CA LEU A 239 21.63 -7.26 -17.51
C LEU A 239 22.53 -7.51 -18.74
N PRO A 240 23.86 -7.59 -18.54
CA PRO A 240 24.82 -7.65 -19.63
C PRO A 240 24.74 -9.00 -20.35
N THR A 241 23.80 -9.10 -21.29
CA THR A 241 23.72 -10.15 -22.32
C THR A 241 24.99 -10.24 -23.19
N GLY A 242 25.94 -9.29 -23.04
CA GLY A 242 27.17 -9.21 -23.83
C GLY A 242 28.51 -9.48 -23.11
N ARG A 243 28.59 -9.53 -21.76
CA ARG A 243 29.90 -9.63 -21.08
C ARG A 243 30.49 -11.04 -21.00
N ARG A 244 29.70 -12.10 -21.25
CA ARG A 244 30.24 -13.47 -21.29
C ARG A 244 30.73 -13.92 -22.68
N VAL A 245 30.21 -13.36 -23.77
CA VAL A 245 30.62 -13.81 -25.11
C VAL A 245 32.03 -13.33 -25.45
N LYS A 246 32.42 -12.10 -25.04
CA LYS A 246 33.82 -11.64 -25.19
C LYS A 246 34.78 -12.46 -24.33
N ARG A 247 34.41 -12.77 -23.07
CA ARG A 247 35.30 -13.49 -22.15
C ARG A 247 35.62 -14.93 -22.60
N ILE A 248 34.66 -15.64 -23.21
CA ILE A 248 34.92 -17.00 -23.76
C ILE A 248 35.78 -16.94 -25.03
N ARG A 249 35.70 -15.86 -25.82
CA ARG A 249 36.51 -15.70 -27.04
C ARG A 249 37.96 -15.25 -26.73
N GLU A 250 38.17 -14.58 -25.61
CA GLU A 250 39.47 -14.13 -25.13
C GLU A 250 40.26 -15.28 -24.49
N ASP A 251 39.57 -16.18 -23.77
CA ASP A 251 40.16 -17.38 -23.17
C ASP A 251 40.71 -18.36 -24.22
N ARG A 252 40.03 -18.51 -25.37
CA ARG A 252 40.55 -19.30 -26.50
C ARG A 252 41.77 -18.70 -27.19
N ARG A 253 42.00 -17.37 -27.10
CA ARG A 253 43.23 -16.74 -27.63
C ARG A 253 44.37 -16.77 -26.61
N GLY A 254 44.07 -16.77 -25.32
CA GLY A 254 45.05 -16.86 -24.23
C GLY A 254 45.73 -18.22 -24.10
N ALA A 255 45.07 -19.31 -24.50
CA ALA A 255 45.62 -20.67 -24.41
C ALA A 255 46.73 -20.99 -25.43
N CYS A 256 46.86 -20.20 -26.51
CA CYS A 256 48.00 -20.29 -27.44
C CYS A 256 49.06 -19.23 -27.13
N ARG A 257 49.52 -19.15 -25.88
CA ARG A 257 50.74 -18.40 -25.54
C ARG A 257 51.92 -19.36 -25.52
N THR A 258 52.66 -19.43 -26.62
CA THR A 258 54.00 -20.04 -26.67
C THR A 258 54.94 -19.28 -25.75
N GLN A 259 55.28 -19.88 -24.61
CA GLN A 259 56.31 -19.37 -23.71
C GLN A 259 57.68 -19.89 -24.22
N LYS A 260 58.51 -19.00 -24.76
CA LYS A 260 59.86 -19.32 -25.24
C LYS A 260 60.82 -19.26 -24.04
N ASN A 261 61.41 -20.40 -23.66
CA ASN A 261 62.36 -20.48 -22.56
C ASN A 261 63.78 -20.15 -23.07
N PRO A 262 64.50 -19.15 -22.52
CA PRO A 262 65.84 -18.82 -22.96
C PRO A 262 66.84 -19.74 -22.23
N GLY A 263 67.27 -20.82 -22.88
CA GLY A 263 68.38 -21.62 -22.33
C GLY A 263 68.58 -23.02 -22.90
N ARG A 264 67.58 -23.68 -23.48
CA ARG A 264 67.76 -24.98 -24.16
C ARG A 264 66.77 -25.09 -25.31
N GLY A 265 67.27 -25.38 -26.51
CA GLY A 265 66.50 -25.48 -27.76
C GLY A 265 65.58 -26.71 -27.83
N THR A 266 64.68 -26.87 -26.87
CA THR A 266 63.64 -27.90 -26.89
C THR A 266 62.32 -27.31 -26.40
N VAL A 267 61.37 -27.17 -27.34
CA VAL A 267 59.99 -26.76 -27.06
C VAL A 267 59.26 -27.97 -26.50
N ARG A 268 58.90 -27.97 -25.22
CA ARG A 268 57.98 -28.96 -24.64
C ARG A 268 56.60 -28.34 -24.52
N HIS A 269 55.63 -28.90 -25.23
CA HIS A 269 54.22 -28.60 -25.02
C HIS A 269 53.75 -29.29 -23.74
N PHE A 270 53.40 -28.51 -22.72
CA PHE A 270 52.71 -29.01 -21.54
C PHE A 270 51.20 -29.03 -21.82
N TYR A 271 50.63 -30.23 -21.86
CA TYR A 271 49.19 -30.45 -21.82
C TYR A 271 48.74 -30.41 -20.35
N TYR A 272 47.87 -29.47 -19.99
CA TYR A 272 47.11 -29.57 -18.74
C TYR A 272 45.87 -30.44 -18.98
N PRO A 273 45.63 -31.50 -18.21
CA PRO A 273 44.39 -32.23 -18.28
C PRO A 273 43.29 -31.41 -17.57
N ASP A 274 42.20 -31.19 -18.31
CA ASP A 274 40.98 -30.54 -17.84
C ASP A 274 40.25 -31.53 -16.91
N TYR A 275 40.27 -31.29 -15.59
CA TYR A 275 39.56 -32.14 -14.63
C TYR A 275 38.08 -31.80 -14.63
N ARG A 276 37.28 -32.57 -15.39
CA ARG A 276 35.83 -32.62 -15.26
C ARG A 276 35.40 -34.02 -14.82
N HIS A 277 34.53 -34.06 -13.82
CA HIS A 277 33.93 -35.26 -13.26
C HIS A 277 33.36 -36.23 -14.33
N SER A 278 33.61 -37.53 -14.07
CA SER A 278 32.88 -38.70 -14.55
C SER A 278 33.18 -39.22 -15.98
N GLY A 279 33.65 -40.48 -16.04
CA GLY A 279 33.28 -41.46 -17.06
C GLY A 279 33.98 -41.41 -18.43
N ARG A 280 34.98 -42.28 -18.60
CA ARG A 280 35.56 -42.80 -19.87
C ARG A 280 35.08 -42.17 -21.19
N VAL A 281 35.94 -41.40 -21.88
CA VAL A 281 35.99 -41.32 -23.36
C VAL A 281 37.43 -40.99 -23.81
N ARG A 282 37.92 -41.67 -24.86
CA ARG A 282 39.24 -41.47 -25.48
C ARG A 282 39.33 -40.10 -26.17
N PRO A 283 40.47 -39.39 -26.12
CA PRO A 283 40.66 -38.18 -26.93
C PRO A 283 40.93 -38.58 -28.39
N THR A 284 39.96 -38.29 -29.27
CA THR A 284 40.17 -38.20 -30.72
C THR A 284 40.20 -36.72 -31.07
N GLY A 285 41.36 -36.25 -31.53
CA GLY A 285 41.58 -34.84 -31.88
C GLY A 285 43.05 -34.58 -32.14
N LEU A 286 43.54 -35.05 -33.30
CA LEU A 286 44.85 -34.67 -33.82
C LEU A 286 44.90 -33.16 -34.05
N CYS A 287 45.82 -32.47 -33.37
CA CYS A 287 46.36 -31.22 -33.87
C CYS A 287 47.58 -31.60 -34.71
N SER A 288 47.52 -31.38 -36.02
CA SER A 288 48.58 -31.78 -36.96
C SER A 288 49.92 -31.17 -36.57
N GLN A 289 50.93 -32.01 -36.35
CA GLN A 289 52.33 -31.60 -36.37
C GLN A 289 52.68 -31.18 -37.80
N GLN A 290 52.96 -29.90 -38.02
CA GLN A 290 53.76 -29.46 -39.15
C GLN A 290 55.16 -29.11 -38.64
N THR A 291 56.08 -30.04 -38.83
CA THR A 291 57.52 -29.83 -38.71
C THR A 291 57.98 -29.04 -39.93
N VAL A 292 58.30 -27.76 -39.76
CA VAL A 292 59.06 -27.00 -40.76
C VAL A 292 60.54 -27.31 -40.53
N GLY A 293 61.11 -28.14 -41.41
CA GLY A 293 62.55 -28.36 -41.48
C GLY A 293 63.24 -27.10 -42.02
N ILE A 294 64.19 -26.58 -41.26
CA ILE A 294 65.14 -25.56 -41.72
C ILE A 294 66.37 -26.32 -42.23
N ARG A 295 66.64 -26.21 -43.54
CA ARG A 295 67.99 -26.33 -44.10
C ARG A 295 68.54 -24.93 -44.27
#